data_AF-A0A396M8S8-F1
#
_entry.id   AF-A0A396M8S8-F1
#
_cell.length_a   1.000
_cell.length_b   1.000
_cell.length_c   1.000
_cell.angle_alpha   90.00
_cell.angle_beta   90.00
_cell.angle_gamma   90.00
#
_symmetry.space_group_name_H-M   'P 1'
#
loop_
_entity.id
_entity.type
_entity.pdbx_description
1 polymer ?
#
loop_
_entity_poly.entity_id
_entity_poly.type
_entity_poly.pdbx_seq_one_letter_code
_entity_poly.pdbx_strand_id
1 'polypeptide(L)'
;MKRIIVCSALCLTLGLSAPARAQRCIPGQIGVELTAGTLDGFLFRNPYAARRFFVRVGVNRFNAGKTRWAFGIGYLQKDYTYKSINLPKSQFTADAGLLLRLLSDRGRNVVLSGGFSAAAGYETTN
;
A
#
# COMPACT_ATOMS: atom_id res chain seq x y z
N MET A 1 -8.24 -16.09 34.93
CA MET A 1 -7.23 -15.06 34.58
C MET A 1 -5.83 -15.62 34.41
N LYS A 2 -5.24 -16.34 35.38
CA LYS A 2 -3.87 -16.88 35.29
C LYS A 2 -3.62 -17.81 34.08
N ARG A 3 -4.60 -18.67 33.72
CA ARG A 3 -4.51 -19.57 32.56
C ARG A 3 -4.43 -18.86 31.20
N ILE A 4 -5.14 -17.74 31.05
CA ILE A 4 -5.16 -16.96 29.81
C ILE A 4 -3.81 -16.26 29.60
N ILE A 5 -3.21 -15.75 30.68
CA ILE A 5 -1.90 -15.10 30.67
C ILE A 5 -0.80 -16.10 30.30
N VAL A 6 -0.89 -17.34 30.81
CA VAL A 6 0.06 -18.41 30.46
C VAL A 6 -0.06 -18.81 28.99
N CYS A 7 -1.28 -18.94 28.46
CA CYS A 7 -1.49 -19.24 27.04
C CYS A 7 -0.99 -18.10 26.12
N SER A 8 -1.21 -16.83 26.48
CA SER A 8 -0.71 -15.70 25.70
C SER A 8 0.82 -15.61 25.73
N ALA A 9 1.43 -15.85 26.90
CA ALA A 9 2.88 -15.86 27.05
C ALA A 9 3.53 -17.00 26.23
N LEU A 10 2.91 -18.18 26.22
CA LEU A 10 3.39 -19.34 25.46
C LEU A 10 3.34 -19.09 23.94
N CYS A 11 2.24 -18.51 23.44
CA CYS A 11 2.10 -18.13 22.02
C CYS A 11 3.15 -17.09 21.59
N LEU A 12 3.44 -16.10 22.44
CA LEU A 12 4.50 -15.12 22.19
C LEU A 12 5.88 -15.79 22.12
N THR A 13 6.21 -16.66 23.09
CA THR A 13 7.54 -17.31 23.11
C THR A 13 7.77 -18.28 21.94
N LEU A 14 6.73 -18.97 21.47
CA LEU A 14 6.81 -19.88 20.33
C LEU A 14 6.87 -19.14 18.99
N GLY A 15 6.29 -17.94 18.91
CA GLY A 15 6.34 -17.09 17.71
C GLY A 15 7.71 -16.43 17.48
N LEU A 16 8.50 -16.21 18.53
CA LEU A 16 9.82 -15.55 18.44
C LEU A 16 11.00 -16.49 18.15
N SER A 17 10.86 -17.81 18.35
CA SER A 17 11.98 -18.76 18.24
C SER A 17 12.27 -19.27 16.83
N ALA A 18 11.37 -19.01 15.87
CA ALA A 18 11.62 -19.36 14.47
C ALA A 18 12.45 -18.26 13.80
N PRO A 19 13.56 -18.58 13.11
CA PRO A 19 14.21 -17.60 12.26
C PRO A 19 13.18 -17.17 11.20
N ALA A 20 12.73 -15.92 11.28
CA ALA A 20 11.82 -15.33 10.31
C ALA A 20 12.55 -15.23 8.96
N ARG A 21 12.54 -16.33 8.19
CA ARG A 21 13.01 -16.35 6.81
C ARG A 21 11.98 -15.63 5.95
N ALA A 22 12.03 -14.30 5.98
CA ALA A 22 11.29 -13.49 5.04
C ALA A 22 11.76 -13.85 3.62
N GLN A 23 10.86 -14.43 2.82
CA GLN A 23 11.12 -14.74 1.42
C GLN A 23 11.19 -13.40 0.66
N ARG A 24 12.40 -12.98 0.23
CA ARG A 24 12.65 -11.63 -0.30
C ARG A 24 13.04 -11.66 -1.77
N CYS A 25 12.27 -10.95 -2.61
CA CYS A 25 12.55 -10.72 -4.03
C CYS A 25 12.89 -11.99 -4.82
N ILE A 26 12.16 -13.07 -4.56
CA ILE A 26 12.38 -14.34 -5.25
C ILE A 26 11.66 -14.30 -6.60
N PRO A 27 12.30 -14.78 -7.69
CA PRO A 27 11.60 -14.96 -8.96
C PRO A 27 10.30 -15.76 -8.78
N GLY A 28 9.19 -15.23 -9.25
CA GLY A 28 7.85 -15.81 -9.10
C GLY A 28 7.09 -15.33 -7.86
N GLN A 29 7.72 -14.60 -6.94
CA GLN A 29 7.05 -14.05 -5.76
C GLN A 29 6.04 -12.95 -6.16
N ILE A 30 4.84 -13.05 -5.60
CA ILE A 30 3.78 -12.05 -5.72
C ILE A 30 3.63 -11.37 -4.36
N GLY A 31 3.70 -10.03 -4.34
CA GLY A 31 3.41 -9.20 -3.18
C GLY A 31 2.12 -8.43 -3.41
N VAL A 32 1.25 -8.42 -2.42
CA VAL A 32 0.04 -7.58 -2.40
C VAL A 32 0.34 -6.34 -1.58
N GLU A 33 -0.04 -5.18 -2.10
CA GLU A 33 0.15 -3.87 -1.49
C GLU A 33 -1.24 -3.31 -1.17
N LEU A 34 -1.45 -2.94 0.08
CA LEU A 34 -2.66 -2.25 0.51
C LEU A 34 -2.22 -0.94 1.15
N THR A 35 -2.66 0.16 0.55
CA THR A 35 -2.31 1.51 0.98
C THR A 35 -3.61 2.24 1.25
N ALA A 36 -3.77 2.74 2.47
CA ALA A 36 -4.92 3.55 2.84
C ALA A 36 -4.45 4.72 3.69
N GLY A 37 -5.13 5.85 3.56
CA GLY A 37 -4.80 7.03 4.35
C GLY A 37 -5.80 8.15 4.18
N THR A 38 -5.60 9.19 4.97
CA THR A 38 -6.34 10.44 4.91
C THR A 38 -5.61 11.45 4.04
N LEU A 39 -6.35 12.41 3.47
CA LEU A 39 -5.77 13.60 2.86
C LEU A 39 -6.00 14.80 3.78
N ASP A 40 -5.04 15.72 3.85
CA ASP A 40 -5.10 16.97 4.65
C ASP A 40 -5.30 16.77 6.17
N GLY A 41 -4.59 15.80 6.78
CA GLY A 41 -4.50 15.64 8.24
C GLY A 41 -4.87 14.24 8.73
N PHE A 42 -4.93 14.03 10.05
CA PHE A 42 -5.28 12.73 10.67
C PHE A 42 -6.80 12.49 10.77
N LEU A 43 -7.61 13.50 10.48
CA LEU A 43 -9.06 13.42 10.61
C LEU A 43 -9.67 12.92 9.29
N PHE A 44 -10.33 11.77 9.34
CA PHE A 44 -11.14 11.23 8.24
C PHE A 44 -12.35 12.11 7.88
N ARG A 45 -12.73 13.02 8.79
CA ARG A 45 -13.88 13.91 8.67
C ARG A 45 -13.54 15.26 9.27
N ASN A 46 -13.70 16.32 8.49
CA ASN A 46 -13.56 17.70 8.98
C ASN A 46 -14.86 18.15 9.70
N PRO A 47 -14.86 19.22 10.53
CA PRO A 47 -16.06 19.79 11.17
C PRO A 47 -17.20 20.08 10.18
N TYR A 48 -16.86 20.34 8.92
CA TYR A 48 -17.78 20.59 7.81
C TYR A 48 -18.27 19.32 7.09
N ALA A 49 -18.08 18.13 7.70
CA ALA A 49 -18.43 16.81 7.16
C ALA A 49 -17.72 16.39 5.86
N ALA A 50 -16.75 17.16 5.37
CA ALA A 50 -15.91 16.81 4.23
C ALA A 50 -15.08 15.54 4.50
N ARG A 51 -15.21 14.54 3.64
CA ARG A 51 -14.45 13.28 3.65
C ARG A 51 -13.25 13.38 2.72
N ARG A 52 -12.09 12.98 3.25
CA ARG A 52 -10.81 13.07 2.56
C ARG A 52 -9.99 11.82 2.85
N PHE A 53 -10.15 10.80 2.01
CA PHE A 53 -9.45 9.53 2.18
C PHE A 53 -9.10 8.92 0.83
N PHE A 54 -8.03 8.13 0.81
CA PHE A 54 -7.64 7.33 -0.33
C PHE A 54 -7.43 5.89 0.10
N VAL A 55 -7.77 4.97 -0.79
CA VAL A 55 -7.49 3.54 -0.66
C VAL A 55 -6.95 3.06 -1.99
N ARG A 56 -5.84 2.34 -1.96
CA ARG A 56 -5.20 1.74 -3.13
C ARG A 56 -4.84 0.30 -2.81
N VAL A 57 -5.10 -0.56 -3.78
CA VAL A 57 -4.70 -1.95 -3.76
C VAL A 57 -3.80 -2.20 -4.97
N GLY A 58 -2.67 -2.86 -4.73
CA GLY A 58 -1.69 -3.18 -5.76
C GLY A 58 -1.19 -4.60 -5.66
N VAL A 59 -0.71 -5.12 -6.79
CA VAL A 59 -0.06 -6.40 -6.93
C VAL A 59 1.27 -6.21 -7.63
N ASN A 60 2.31 -6.73 -7.00
CA ASN A 60 3.68 -6.66 -7.45
C ASN A 60 4.19 -8.07 -7.72
N ARG A 61 4.72 -8.36 -8.90
CA ARG A 61 5.37 -9.66 -9.17
C ARG A 61 6.83 -9.48 -9.52
N PHE A 62 7.66 -10.25 -8.84
CA PHE A 62 9.08 -10.37 -9.15
C PHE A 62 9.26 -11.42 -10.24
N ASN A 63 9.81 -11.02 -11.38
CA ASN A 63 10.07 -11.94 -12.48
C ASN A 63 11.44 -12.62 -12.34
N ALA A 64 11.65 -13.68 -13.12
CA ALA A 64 12.99 -14.20 -13.36
C ALA A 64 13.78 -13.17 -14.17
N GLY A 65 14.83 -12.61 -13.57
CA GLY A 65 15.57 -11.46 -14.13
C GLY A 65 15.50 -10.23 -13.22
N LYS A 66 16.28 -9.19 -13.50
CA LYS A 66 16.31 -7.95 -12.68
C LYS A 66 14.99 -7.15 -12.74
N THR A 67 13.92 -7.66 -13.35
CA THR A 67 12.62 -7.00 -13.57
C THR A 67 11.56 -7.34 -12.51
N ARG A 68 10.65 -6.39 -12.30
CA ARG A 68 9.43 -6.49 -11.50
C ARG A 68 8.32 -5.74 -12.23
N TRP A 69 7.12 -6.29 -12.29
CA TRP A 69 5.94 -5.51 -12.68
C TRP A 69 5.06 -5.21 -11.47
N ALA A 70 4.37 -4.08 -11.53
CA ALA A 70 3.49 -3.57 -10.51
C ALA A 70 2.19 -3.13 -11.18
N PHE A 71 1.05 -3.57 -10.65
CA PHE A 71 -0.26 -3.07 -11.04
C PHE A 71 -0.97 -2.58 -9.79
N GLY A 72 -1.79 -1.55 -9.91
CA GLY A 72 -2.58 -1.05 -8.81
C GLY A 72 -3.83 -0.35 -9.28
N ILE A 73 -4.81 -0.32 -8.40
CA ILE A 73 -6.01 0.49 -8.56
C ILE A 73 -6.25 1.25 -7.26
N GLY A 74 -6.67 2.49 -7.39
CA GLY A 74 -6.89 3.42 -6.30
C GLY A 74 -8.25 4.09 -6.42
N TYR A 75 -8.87 4.30 -5.28
CA TYR A 75 -10.03 5.15 -5.11
C TYR A 75 -9.66 6.28 -4.17
N LEU A 76 -9.96 7.50 -4.58
CA LEU A 76 -9.71 8.71 -3.82
C LEU A 76 -11.01 9.51 -3.69
N GLN A 77 -11.41 9.79 -2.46
CA GLN A 77 -12.50 10.72 -2.15
C GLN A 77 -11.90 12.00 -1.58
N LYS A 78 -12.19 13.14 -2.22
CA LYS A 78 -11.78 14.47 -1.77
C LYS A 78 -12.94 15.46 -1.87
N ASP A 79 -13.50 15.80 -0.73
CA ASP A 79 -14.53 16.84 -0.66
C ASP A 79 -13.87 18.23 -0.55
N TYR A 80 -14.15 19.08 -1.55
CA TYR A 80 -13.73 20.48 -1.56
C TYR A 80 -14.84 21.36 -0.97
N THR A 81 -14.49 22.18 0.01
CA THR A 81 -15.42 23.17 0.56
C THR A 81 -15.22 24.48 -0.19
N TYR A 82 -16.20 24.88 -1.00
CA TYR A 82 -16.20 26.18 -1.67
C TYR A 82 -17.32 27.04 -1.11
N LYS A 83 -16.97 28.14 -0.45
CA LYS A 83 -17.92 28.96 0.34
C LYS A 83 -18.64 28.08 1.38
N SER A 84 -19.98 28.03 1.33
CA SER A 84 -20.84 27.22 2.21
C SER A 84 -21.27 25.89 1.60
N ILE A 85 -20.76 25.53 0.40
CA ILE A 85 -21.15 24.32 -0.33
C ILE A 85 -19.99 23.34 -0.35
N ASN A 86 -20.26 22.06 -0.04
CA ASN A 86 -19.30 20.97 -0.20
C ASN A 86 -19.47 20.35 -1.59
N LEU A 87 -18.42 20.35 -2.38
CA LEU A 87 -18.32 19.70 -3.69
C LEU A 87 -17.61 18.35 -3.51
N PRO A 88 -18.34 17.23 -3.53
CA PRO A 88 -17.75 15.91 -3.43
C PRO A 88 -17.05 15.56 -4.75
N LYS A 89 -15.73 15.35 -4.69
CA LYS A 89 -14.95 14.86 -5.82
C LYS A 89 -14.48 13.45 -5.52
N SER A 90 -14.79 12.51 -6.41
CA SER A 90 -14.25 11.16 -6.34
C SER A 90 -13.39 10.87 -7.56
N GLN A 91 -12.31 10.14 -7.36
CA GLN A 91 -11.33 9.82 -8.39
C GLN A 91 -11.03 8.33 -8.34
N PHE A 92 -11.12 7.68 -9.49
CA PHE A 92 -10.64 6.32 -9.69
C PHE A 92 -9.33 6.40 -10.48
N THR A 93 -8.33 5.65 -10.06
CA THR A 93 -7.01 5.62 -10.68
C THR A 93 -6.56 4.18 -10.85
N ALA A 94 -5.95 3.87 -11.98
CA ALA A 94 -5.32 2.61 -12.29
C ALA A 94 -3.87 2.86 -12.68
N ASP A 95 -2.97 2.08 -12.10
CA ASP A 95 -1.53 2.23 -12.22
C ASP A 95 -0.92 0.92 -12.73
N ALA A 96 0.04 1.03 -13.65
CA ALA A 96 0.80 -0.09 -14.17
C ALA A 96 2.26 0.33 -14.35
N GLY A 97 3.20 -0.52 -13.94
CA GLY A 97 4.62 -0.18 -14.03
C GLY A 97 5.54 -1.37 -14.20
N LEU A 98 6.66 -1.11 -14.87
CA LEU A 98 7.78 -2.02 -15.06
C LEU A 98 9.02 -1.44 -14.38
N LEU A 99 9.47 -2.09 -13.32
CA LEU A 99 10.62 -1.69 -12.53
C LEU A 99 11.79 -2.65 -12.77
N LEU A 100 12.98 -2.07 -12.90
CA LEU A 100 14.26 -2.78 -12.99
C LEU A 100 15.04 -2.55 -11.69
N ARG A 101 15.69 -3.60 -11.20
CA ARG A 101 16.62 -3.54 -10.06
C ARG A 101 17.95 -3.01 -10.56
N LEU A 102 18.28 -1.77 -10.17
CA LEU A 102 19.50 -1.08 -10.57
C LEU A 102 20.67 -1.49 -9.66
N LEU A 103 20.48 -1.38 -8.35
CA LEU A 103 21.47 -1.74 -7.34
C LEU A 103 20.84 -2.63 -6.27
N SER A 104 21.57 -3.65 -5.81
CA SER A 104 21.14 -4.54 -4.74
C SER A 104 22.36 -5.04 -3.99
N ASP A 105 22.28 -5.06 -2.67
CA ASP A 105 23.24 -5.79 -1.83
C ASP A 105 23.19 -7.31 -2.12
N ARG A 106 24.27 -8.06 -1.83
CA ARG A 106 24.35 -9.53 -1.98
C ARG A 106 23.24 -10.24 -1.19
N GLY A 107 22.90 -9.72 -0.01
CA GLY A 107 21.79 -10.19 0.81
C GLY A 107 20.41 -9.67 0.40
N ARG A 108 20.33 -8.77 -0.60
CA ARG A 108 19.09 -8.07 -1.03
C ARG A 108 18.35 -7.38 0.12
N ASN A 109 19.10 -6.88 1.11
CA ASN A 109 18.55 -6.12 2.23
C ASN A 109 18.12 -4.72 1.81
N VAL A 110 18.93 -4.10 0.94
CA VAL A 110 18.65 -2.81 0.32
C VAL A 110 18.65 -3.03 -1.19
N VAL A 111 17.56 -2.62 -1.84
CA VAL A 111 17.38 -2.73 -3.29
C VAL A 111 16.90 -1.39 -3.83
N LEU A 112 17.68 -0.82 -4.73
CA LEU A 112 17.29 0.36 -5.50
C LEU A 112 16.71 -0.12 -6.83
N SER A 113 15.45 0.23 -7.08
CA SER A 113 14.75 -0.09 -8.32
C SER A 113 14.32 1.20 -9.02
N GLY A 114 14.42 1.21 -10.34
CA GLY A 114 13.96 2.32 -11.19
C GLY A 114 13.29 1.77 -12.44
N GLY A 115 12.38 2.53 -13.02
CA GLY A 115 11.65 2.09 -14.20
C GLY A 115 10.54 3.06 -14.59
N PHE A 116 9.62 2.55 -15.40
CA PHE A 116 8.52 3.35 -15.94
C PHE A 116 7.20 2.87 -15.34
N SER A 117 6.34 3.82 -15.04
CA SER A 117 4.95 3.56 -14.66
C SER A 117 4.03 4.48 -15.44
N ALA A 118 2.91 3.95 -15.88
CA ALA A 118 1.80 4.69 -16.44
C ALA A 118 0.62 4.64 -15.46
N ALA A 119 -0.08 5.75 -15.35
CA ALA A 119 -1.27 5.90 -14.54
C ALA A 119 -2.38 6.47 -15.42
N ALA A 120 -3.58 5.93 -15.30
CA ALA A 120 -4.78 6.46 -15.93
C ALA A 120 -5.87 6.58 -14.88
N GLY A 121 -6.65 7.65 -14.92
CA GLY A 121 -7.72 7.86 -13.96
C GLY A 121 -8.81 8.75 -14.52
N TYR A 122 -9.98 8.66 -13.90
CA TYR A 122 -11.08 9.56 -14.17
C TYR A 122 -11.61 10.12 -12.85
N GLU A 123 -12.09 11.35 -12.94
CA GLU A 123 -12.64 12.08 -11.82
C GLU A 123 -14.12 12.33 -12.07
N THR A 124 -14.94 12.18 -11.04
CA THR A 124 -16.36 12.50 -11.08
C THR A 124 -16.70 13.46 -9.94
N THR A 125 -17.48 14.48 -10.28
CA THR A 125 -18.03 15.46 -9.36
C THR A 125 -19.54 15.26 -9.37
N ASN A 126 -20.14 15.13 -8.19
CA ASN A 126 -21.59 15.01 -8.02
C ASN A 126 -22.17 16.36 -7.58
#